data_AF-A0A6P0RKI1-F1
#
_entry.id   AF-A0A6P0RKI1-F1
#
_cell.length_a   1.000
_cell.length_b   1.000
_cell.length_c   1.000
_cell.angle_alpha   90.00
_cell.angle_beta   90.00
_cell.angle_gamma   90.00
#
_symmetry.space_group_name_H-M   'P 1'
#
loop_
_entity.id
_entity.type
_entity.pdbx_description
1 polymer ?
#
loop_
_entity_poly.entity_id
_entity_poly.type
_entity_poly.pdbx_seq_one_letter_code
_entity_poly.pdbx_strand_id
1 'polypeptide(L)'
;MEPIEIGLVAIAYSFLIKYVEKTGEGLGERTLDQVGKLWQRVKAMPGDTFGALKPGQENPFPEDFDQAIREMEAVANQNPEFKQDIIDVVAVAQEENPEYVEKQLEKIQLPGVTAEKMKINALLQQSTMSGGNIVETGAFVGSSEAFKGSTIHGNVTI
;
A
#
# COMPACT_ATOMS: atom_id res chain seq x y z
N MET A 1 10.36 -9.73 -9.06
CA MET A 1 9.56 -8.73 -8.32
C MET A 1 8.66 -9.50 -7.39
N GLU A 2 8.55 -9.09 -6.13
CA GLU A 2 7.54 -9.66 -5.23
C GLU A 2 6.14 -9.30 -5.75
N PRO A 3 5.14 -10.19 -5.66
CA PRO A 3 3.77 -9.86 -6.04
C PRO A 3 3.20 -8.77 -5.12
N ILE A 4 2.20 -8.02 -5.57
CA ILE A 4 1.41 -7.17 -4.69
C ILE A 4 0.45 -8.03 -3.88
N GLU A 5 0.25 -7.68 -2.61
CA GLU A 5 -0.76 -8.34 -1.79
C GLU A 5 -2.16 -7.91 -2.23
N ILE A 6 -3.00 -8.91 -2.53
CA ILE A 6 -4.39 -8.71 -2.99
C ILE A 6 -5.23 -7.85 -2.03
N GLY A 7 -4.90 -7.86 -0.73
CA GLY A 7 -5.55 -7.00 0.26
C GLY A 7 -5.35 -5.51 0.01
N LEU A 8 -4.14 -5.10 -0.41
CA LEU A 8 -3.87 -3.69 -0.76
C LEU A 8 -4.65 -3.28 -2.00
N VAL A 9 -4.72 -4.18 -2.99
CA VAL A 9 -5.48 -3.98 -4.22
C VAL A 9 -6.98 -3.82 -3.92
N ALA A 10 -7.52 -4.67 -3.05
CA ALA A 10 -8.93 -4.62 -2.67
C ALA A 10 -9.32 -3.32 -1.93
N ILE A 11 -8.44 -2.80 -1.07
CA ILE A 11 -8.64 -1.52 -0.39
C ILE A 11 -8.58 -0.37 -1.38
N ALA A 12 -7.55 -0.32 -2.22
CA ALA A 12 -7.43 0.72 -3.23
C ALA A 12 -8.60 0.70 -4.22
N TYR A 13 -9.09 -0.49 -4.59
CA TYR A 13 -10.29 -0.65 -5.41
C TYR A 13 -11.55 -0.12 -4.70
N SER A 14 -11.70 -0.41 -3.42
CA SER A 14 -12.81 0.12 -2.60
C SER A 14 -12.77 1.66 -2.52
N PHE A 15 -11.57 2.25 -2.43
CA PHE A 15 -11.41 3.71 -2.47
C PHE A 15 -11.70 4.29 -3.86
N LEU A 16 -11.33 3.60 -4.95
CA LEU A 16 -11.68 3.99 -6.31
C LEU A 16 -13.20 4.06 -6.51
N ILE A 17 -13.94 3.05 -6.02
CA ILE A 17 -15.40 3.04 -6.05
C ILE A 17 -15.94 4.29 -5.36
N LYS A 18 -15.53 4.52 -4.11
CA LYS A 18 -15.94 5.69 -3.31
C LYS A 18 -15.60 7.03 -3.96
N TYR A 19 -14.45 7.12 -4.62
CA TYR A 19 -14.00 8.31 -5.32
C TYR A 19 -14.87 8.61 -6.54
N VAL A 20 -15.17 7.60 -7.36
CA VAL A 20 -16.00 7.74 -8.57
C VAL A 20 -17.48 7.96 -8.23
N GLU A 21 -18.00 7.28 -7.19
CA GLU A 21 -19.33 7.54 -6.63
C GLU A 21 -19.43 8.94 -5.98
N LYS A 22 -18.32 9.68 -5.88
CA LYS A 22 -18.20 10.98 -5.21
C LYS A 22 -18.71 10.98 -3.78
N THR A 23 -18.68 9.81 -3.13
CA THR A 23 -19.18 9.67 -1.76
C THR A 23 -18.20 10.30 -0.78
N GLY A 24 -16.88 10.25 -1.05
CA GLY A 24 -15.81 10.91 -0.27
C GLY A 24 -15.72 10.55 1.23
N GLU A 25 -16.71 9.84 1.77
CA GLU A 25 -16.88 9.57 3.19
C GLU A 25 -15.74 8.72 3.74
N GLY A 26 -15.00 9.31 4.67
CA GLY A 26 -13.91 8.68 5.41
C GLY A 26 -12.54 8.71 4.72
N LEU A 27 -12.44 9.25 3.49
CA LEU A 27 -11.17 9.48 2.82
C LEU A 27 -10.68 10.91 3.11
N GLY A 28 -9.42 11.05 3.54
CA GLY A 28 -8.78 12.35 3.69
C GLY A 28 -8.48 13.00 2.33
N GLU A 29 -8.17 14.30 2.35
CA GLU A 29 -7.90 15.07 1.12
C GLU A 29 -6.68 14.51 0.36
N ARG A 30 -5.63 14.10 1.09
CA ARG A 30 -4.43 13.53 0.47
C ARG A 30 -4.71 12.15 -0.11
N THR A 31 -5.53 11.36 0.58
CA THR A 31 -5.99 10.06 0.09
C THR A 31 -6.79 10.22 -1.20
N LEU A 32 -7.71 11.19 -1.25
CA LEU A 32 -8.49 11.49 -2.46
C LEU A 32 -7.61 11.93 -3.64
N ASP A 33 -6.56 12.71 -3.39
CA ASP A 33 -5.58 13.10 -4.44
C ASP A 33 -4.87 11.87 -5.02
N GLN A 34 -4.40 10.97 -4.16
CA GLN A 34 -3.72 9.74 -4.59
C GLN A 34 -4.67 8.77 -5.31
N VAL A 35 -5.89 8.60 -4.81
CA VAL A 35 -6.91 7.79 -5.47
C VAL A 35 -7.27 8.39 -6.84
N GLY A 36 -7.31 9.72 -6.93
CA GLY A 36 -7.50 10.43 -8.18
C GLY A 36 -6.39 10.13 -9.20
N LYS A 37 -5.12 10.14 -8.77
CA LYS A 37 -3.97 9.78 -9.62
C LYS A 37 -4.04 8.32 -10.08
N LEU A 38 -4.31 7.40 -9.16
CA LEU A 38 -4.50 5.98 -9.48
C LEU A 38 -5.62 5.82 -10.53
N TRP A 39 -6.74 6.52 -10.36
CA TRP A 39 -7.85 6.49 -11.31
C TRP A 39 -7.47 7.06 -12.69
N GLN A 40 -6.74 8.18 -12.74
CA GLN A 40 -6.25 8.70 -14.02
C GLN A 40 -5.34 7.69 -14.71
N ARG A 41 -4.48 6.97 -13.95
CA ARG A 41 -3.62 5.94 -14.52
C ARG A 41 -4.44 4.77 -15.07
N VAL A 42 -5.46 4.29 -14.34
CA VAL A 42 -6.39 3.26 -14.85
C VAL A 42 -7.02 3.71 -16.17
N LYS A 43 -7.53 4.94 -16.26
CA LYS A 43 -8.12 5.47 -17.50
C LYS A 43 -7.13 5.68 -18.64
N ALA A 44 -5.85 5.89 -18.31
CA ALA A 44 -4.79 6.07 -19.31
C ALA A 44 -4.30 4.74 -19.89
N MET A 45 -4.61 3.61 -19.24
CA MET A 45 -4.30 2.30 -19.77
C MET A 45 -5.21 1.97 -20.98
N PRO A 46 -4.74 1.10 -21.90
CA PRO A 46 -5.56 0.60 -23.00
C PRO A 46 -6.89 0.05 -22.50
N GLY A 47 -7.98 0.30 -23.23
CA GLY A 47 -9.33 -0.14 -22.84
C GLY A 47 -9.48 -1.65 -22.69
N ASP A 48 -8.58 -2.44 -23.29
CA ASP A 48 -8.53 -3.91 -23.17
C ASP A 48 -7.70 -4.40 -21.98
N THR A 49 -7.10 -3.51 -21.18
CA THR A 49 -6.24 -3.88 -20.04
C THR A 49 -7.05 -4.48 -18.89
N PHE A 50 -8.28 -3.99 -18.72
CA PHE A 50 -9.19 -4.41 -17.67
C PHE A 50 -10.48 -4.91 -18.33
N GLY A 51 -10.78 -6.20 -18.18
CA GLY A 51 -12.00 -6.80 -18.71
C GLY A 51 -13.23 -6.51 -17.84
N ALA A 52 -13.03 -6.52 -16.52
CA ALA A 52 -14.08 -6.32 -15.52
C ALA A 52 -14.20 -4.84 -15.13
N LEU A 53 -13.09 -4.18 -14.79
CA LEU A 53 -13.05 -2.74 -14.53
C LEU A 53 -13.09 -1.97 -15.86
N LYS A 54 -14.16 -1.24 -16.16
CA LYS A 54 -14.32 -0.55 -17.46
C LYS A 54 -14.22 0.96 -17.29
N PRO A 55 -13.01 1.54 -17.29
CA PRO A 55 -12.84 2.98 -17.13
C PRO A 55 -13.57 3.73 -18.26
N GLY A 56 -14.57 4.54 -17.90
CA GLY A 56 -15.33 5.37 -18.84
C GLY A 56 -16.77 4.93 -19.11
N GLN A 57 -17.26 3.86 -18.47
CA GLN A 57 -18.69 3.57 -18.42
C GLN A 57 -19.38 4.31 -17.26
N GLU A 58 -20.70 4.44 -17.34
CA GLU A 58 -21.51 5.08 -16.29
C GLU A 58 -21.34 4.38 -14.94
N ASN A 59 -21.27 3.04 -14.96
CA ASN A 59 -20.82 2.24 -13.83
C ASN A 59 -19.52 1.50 -14.21
N PRO A 60 -18.36 2.08 -13.92
CA PRO A 60 -17.08 1.49 -14.33
C PRO A 60 -16.68 0.29 -13.45
N PHE A 61 -17.41 0.04 -12.36
CA PHE A 61 -17.15 -1.06 -11.43
C PHE A 61 -18.16 -2.20 -11.66
N PRO A 62 -17.70 -3.43 -11.94
CA PRO A 62 -18.56 -4.58 -12.13
C PRO A 62 -19.19 -5.04 -10.80
N GLU A 63 -20.31 -5.77 -10.88
CA GLU A 63 -20.87 -6.51 -9.73
C GLU A 63 -19.91 -7.60 -9.23
N ASP A 64 -19.05 -8.13 -10.10
CA ASP A 64 -17.99 -9.09 -9.75
C ASP A 64 -16.71 -8.37 -9.28
N PHE A 65 -16.74 -7.90 -8.03
CA PHE A 65 -15.61 -7.22 -7.37
C PHE A 65 -14.33 -8.08 -7.36
N ASP A 66 -14.43 -9.40 -7.20
CA ASP A 66 -13.28 -10.32 -7.13
C ASP A 66 -12.47 -10.33 -8.43
N GLN A 67 -13.15 -10.30 -9.58
CA GLN A 67 -12.49 -10.30 -10.89
C GLN A 67 -11.72 -9.00 -11.13
N ALA A 68 -12.34 -7.85 -10.84
CA ALA A 68 -11.67 -6.56 -10.99
C ALA A 68 -10.42 -6.43 -10.09
N ILE A 69 -10.50 -6.93 -8.86
CA ILE A 69 -9.37 -6.94 -7.92
C ILE A 69 -8.22 -7.81 -8.46
N ARG A 70 -8.52 -9.02 -8.98
CA ARG A 70 -7.49 -9.89 -9.59
C ARG A 70 -6.85 -9.28 -10.83
N GLU A 71 -7.63 -8.60 -11.66
CA GLU A 71 -7.08 -7.90 -12.84
C GLU A 71 -6.15 -6.77 -12.42
N MET A 72 -6.56 -5.95 -11.44
CA MET A 72 -5.68 -4.92 -10.87
C MET A 72 -4.41 -5.52 -10.25
N GLU A 73 -4.50 -6.66 -9.57
CA GLU A 73 -3.33 -7.38 -9.03
C GLU A 73 -2.38 -7.81 -10.17
N ALA A 74 -2.92 -8.42 -11.22
CA ALA A 74 -2.14 -8.86 -12.38
C ALA A 74 -1.43 -7.68 -13.06
N VAL A 75 -2.15 -6.57 -13.27
CA VAL A 75 -1.59 -5.34 -13.85
C VAL A 75 -0.52 -4.74 -12.96
N ALA A 76 -0.71 -4.71 -11.64
CA ALA A 76 0.28 -4.21 -10.68
C ALA A 76 1.54 -5.10 -10.64
N ASN A 77 1.39 -6.42 -10.78
CA ASN A 77 2.52 -7.33 -10.86
C ASN A 77 3.36 -7.13 -12.14
N GLN A 78 2.76 -6.59 -13.20
CA GLN A 78 3.42 -6.29 -14.48
C GLN A 78 3.88 -4.83 -14.60
N ASN A 79 3.25 -3.91 -13.88
CA ASN A 79 3.51 -2.47 -13.94
C ASN A 79 3.93 -1.94 -12.56
N PRO A 80 5.25 -1.76 -12.32
CA PRO A 80 5.74 -1.34 -11.01
C PRO A 80 5.23 0.03 -10.60
N GLU A 81 4.99 0.94 -11.54
CA GLU A 81 4.39 2.25 -11.25
C GLU A 81 2.96 2.12 -10.73
N PHE A 82 2.12 1.32 -11.41
CA PHE A 82 0.75 1.07 -10.97
C PHE A 82 0.72 0.36 -9.61
N LYS A 83 1.66 -0.55 -9.37
CA LYS A 83 1.87 -1.17 -8.06
C LYS A 83 2.17 -0.12 -6.98
N GLN A 84 3.05 0.83 -7.27
CA GLN A 84 3.41 1.89 -6.34
C GLN A 84 2.23 2.82 -6.06
N ASP A 85 1.43 3.19 -7.06
CA ASP A 85 0.23 4.02 -6.84
C ASP A 85 -0.78 3.34 -5.90
N ILE A 86 -0.98 2.02 -6.02
CA ILE A 86 -1.84 1.26 -5.10
C ILE A 86 -1.29 1.32 -3.66
N ILE A 87 0.03 1.15 -3.51
CA ILE A 87 0.69 1.18 -2.20
C ILE A 87 0.58 2.58 -1.59
N ASP A 88 0.84 3.63 -2.36
CA ASP A 88 0.81 5.03 -1.90
C ASP A 88 -0.59 5.43 -1.44
N VAL A 89 -1.62 5.06 -2.20
CA VAL A 89 -3.03 5.27 -1.82
C VAL A 89 -3.33 4.68 -0.43
N VAL A 90 -2.94 3.42 -0.20
CA VAL A 90 -3.21 2.75 1.08
C VAL A 90 -2.33 3.33 2.19
N ALA A 91 -1.08 3.71 1.89
CA ALA A 91 -0.16 4.31 2.84
C ALA A 91 -0.66 5.67 3.35
N VAL A 92 -1.06 6.55 2.43
CA VAL A 92 -1.59 7.87 2.75
C VAL A 92 -2.91 7.74 3.51
N ALA A 93 -3.79 6.81 3.12
CA ALA A 93 -5.00 6.53 3.87
C ALA A 93 -4.72 6.03 5.30
N GLN A 94 -3.70 5.19 5.47
CA GLN A 94 -3.30 4.69 6.79
C GLN A 94 -2.69 5.80 7.65
N GLU A 95 -1.96 6.75 7.04
CA GLU A 95 -1.42 7.92 7.73
C GLU A 95 -2.52 8.90 8.15
N GLU A 96 -3.49 9.18 7.27
CA GLU A 96 -4.57 10.13 7.54
C GLU A 96 -5.65 9.55 8.45
N ASN A 97 -6.03 8.28 8.25
CA ASN A 97 -7.17 7.68 8.93
C ASN A 97 -7.03 6.15 9.07
N PRO A 98 -6.13 5.66 9.95
CA PRO A 98 -5.83 4.24 10.07
C PRO A 98 -7.06 3.40 10.41
N GLU A 99 -7.95 3.88 11.29
CA GLU A 99 -9.20 3.19 11.65
C GLU A 99 -10.12 2.97 10.44
N TYR A 100 -10.10 3.89 9.47
CA TYR A 100 -10.91 3.73 8.26
C TYR A 100 -10.36 2.62 7.36
N VAL A 101 -9.04 2.55 7.21
CA VAL A 101 -8.35 1.49 6.47
C VAL A 101 -8.61 0.14 7.12
N GLU A 102 -8.50 0.04 8.45
CA GLU A 102 -8.81 -1.17 9.21
C GLU A 102 -10.27 -1.61 9.03
N LYS A 103 -11.23 -0.67 9.05
CA LYS A 103 -12.64 -0.99 8.78
C LYS A 103 -12.89 -1.47 7.36
N GLN A 104 -12.19 -0.93 6.35
CA GLN A 104 -12.30 -1.45 5.00
C GLN A 104 -11.74 -2.86 4.91
N LEU A 105 -10.61 -3.11 5.57
CA LEU A 105 -9.99 -4.42 5.67
C LEU A 105 -10.96 -5.46 6.25
N GLU A 106 -11.63 -5.14 7.36
CA GLU A 106 -12.65 -6.01 7.97
C GLU A 106 -13.86 -6.26 7.06
N LYS A 107 -14.23 -5.25 6.25
CA LYS A 107 -15.33 -5.37 5.29
C LYS A 107 -14.98 -6.19 4.05
N ILE A 108 -13.71 -6.20 3.66
CA ILE A 108 -13.20 -7.01 2.55
C ILE A 108 -13.08 -8.46 3.04
N GLN A 109 -14.21 -9.11 3.28
CA GLN A 109 -14.28 -10.56 3.50
C GLN A 109 -14.23 -11.29 2.16
N LEU A 110 -13.11 -11.18 1.46
CA LEU A 110 -12.85 -11.99 0.26
C LEU A 110 -12.52 -13.43 0.69
N PRO A 111 -13.21 -14.46 0.17
CA PRO A 111 -12.87 -15.85 0.45
C PRO A 111 -11.48 -16.17 -0.12
N GLY A 112 -10.46 -16.13 0.73
CA GLY A 112 -9.06 -16.37 0.35
C GLY A 112 -8.06 -15.34 0.92
N VAL A 113 -8.53 -14.23 1.48
CA VAL A 113 -7.68 -13.24 2.16
C VAL A 113 -7.77 -13.48 3.67
N THR A 114 -6.83 -14.26 4.20
CA THR A 114 -6.77 -14.56 5.63
C THR A 114 -6.23 -13.36 6.41
N ALA A 115 -6.68 -13.15 7.65
CA ALA A 115 -6.25 -12.05 8.52
C ALA A 115 -4.72 -11.89 8.67
N GLU A 116 -3.95 -12.96 8.45
CA GLU A 116 -2.47 -12.91 8.42
C GLU A 116 -1.88 -12.16 7.22
N LYS A 117 -2.49 -12.23 6.03
CA LYS A 117 -2.07 -11.49 4.83
C LYS A 117 -2.49 -10.01 4.84
N MET A 118 -3.34 -9.66 5.81
CA MET A 118 -4.01 -8.37 5.90
C MET A 118 -3.27 -7.37 6.81
N LYS A 119 -2.05 -7.69 7.28
CA LYS A 119 -1.23 -6.77 8.09
C LYS A 119 -0.61 -5.66 7.22
N ILE A 120 -1.40 -4.67 6.84
CA ILE A 120 -0.96 -3.50 6.06
C ILE A 120 0.23 -2.81 6.73
N ASN A 121 0.21 -2.67 8.06
CA ASN A 121 1.30 -2.02 8.78
C ASN A 121 2.65 -2.77 8.67
N ALA A 122 2.64 -4.10 8.46
CA ALA A 122 3.87 -4.85 8.16
C ALA A 122 4.29 -4.71 6.69
N LEU A 123 3.33 -4.63 5.77
CA LEU A 123 3.55 -4.50 4.32
C LEU A 123 4.10 -3.12 3.92
N LEU A 124 3.57 -2.05 4.53
CA LEU A 124 4.07 -0.68 4.32
C LEU A 124 5.46 -0.49 4.94
N GLN A 125 5.74 -1.13 6.08
CA GLN A 125 7.08 -1.15 6.68
C GLN A 125 8.10 -1.94 5.84
N GLN A 126 7.69 -2.97 5.10
CA GLN A 126 8.58 -3.65 4.15
C GLN A 126 8.92 -2.77 2.93
N SER A 127 7.97 -1.95 2.48
CA SER A 127 8.16 -1.05 1.33
C SER A 127 9.09 0.14 1.63
N THR A 128 9.24 0.53 2.90
CA THR A 128 10.19 1.55 3.34
C THR A 128 11.61 1.02 3.62
N MET A 129 11.86 -0.28 3.45
CA MET A 129 13.18 -0.89 3.68
C MET A 129 14.06 -1.06 2.43
N SER A 130 13.74 -0.41 1.31
CA SER A 130 14.61 -0.42 0.13
C SER A 130 14.70 0.95 -0.52
N GLY A 131 15.45 1.85 0.12
CA GLY A 131 15.67 3.18 -0.44
C GLY A 131 16.55 4.13 0.37
N GLY A 132 17.66 3.66 0.95
CA GLY A 132 18.80 4.52 1.33
C GLY A 132 18.79 5.09 2.75
N ASN A 133 19.75 4.61 3.56
CA ASN A 133 20.27 5.20 4.80
C ASN A 133 19.23 5.74 5.80
N ILE A 134 18.65 4.84 6.59
CA ILE A 134 18.14 5.22 7.91
C ILE A 134 19.18 4.76 8.91
N VAL A 135 19.86 5.75 9.48
CA VAL A 135 20.69 5.62 10.67
C VAL A 135 19.91 4.79 11.71
N GLU A 136 20.53 3.69 12.14
CA GLU A 136 20.15 2.97 13.34
C GLU A 136 20.40 3.91 14.54
N THR A 137 19.45 4.79 14.84
CA THR A 137 19.34 5.38 16.18
C THR A 137 18.45 4.46 17.00
N GLY A 138 19.12 3.62 17.78
CA GLY A 138 18.52 2.64 18.65
C GLY A 138 17.51 3.22 19.64
N ALA A 139 16.51 2.41 19.91
CA ALA A 139 15.76 2.43 21.16
C ALA A 139 15.55 0.99 21.63
N PHE A 140 16.66 0.28 21.84
CA PHE A 140 16.70 -0.81 22.80
C PHE A 140 16.95 -0.18 24.17
N VAL A 141 15.89 -0.01 24.96
CA VAL A 141 16.01 0.16 26.41
C VAL A 141 15.31 -1.03 27.05
N GLY A 142 16.01 -2.16 26.97
CA GLY A 142 15.88 -3.28 27.89
C GLY A 142 17.11 -3.27 28.79
N SER A 143 16.87 -3.35 30.09
CA SER A 143 17.78 -3.11 31.21
C SER A 143 19.12 -3.86 31.22
N SER A 144 20.00 -3.32 32.07
CA SER A 144 21.10 -3.94 32.83
C SER A 144 22.44 -4.26 32.13
N GLU A 145 23.42 -3.44 32.54
CA GLU A 145 24.74 -3.85 33.06
C GLU A 145 25.89 -4.21 32.10
N ALA A 146 26.96 -3.43 32.31
CA ALA A 146 28.37 -3.79 32.29
C ALA A 146 29.04 -4.15 30.95
N PHE A 147 29.90 -3.26 30.47
CA PHE A 147 31.33 -3.62 30.34
C PHE A 147 32.25 -2.39 30.30
N LYS A 148 33.31 -2.45 31.09
CA LYS A 148 34.39 -1.48 31.28
C LYS A 148 35.50 -1.68 30.22
N GLY A 149 36.16 -0.59 29.82
CA GLY A 149 37.50 -0.58 29.20
C GLY A 149 37.51 -0.88 27.69
N SER A 150 38.41 -0.36 26.85
CA SER A 150 39.72 0.21 27.11
C SER A 150 40.17 1.10 25.94
N THR A 151 41.04 2.06 26.28
CA THR A 151 41.98 2.82 25.46
C THR A 151 42.42 2.15 24.16
N ILE A 152 42.38 2.88 23.04
CA ILE A 152 43.15 2.52 21.83
C ILE A 152 44.28 3.54 21.64
N HIS A 153 45.49 3.00 21.69
CA HIS A 153 46.79 3.65 21.54
C HIS A 153 47.36 3.24 20.18
N GLY A 154 47.98 4.17 19.45
CA GLY A 154 48.88 3.91 18.30
C GLY A 154 48.18 3.58 16.97
N ASN A 155 48.71 3.90 15.80
CA ASN A 155 50.12 4.04 15.47
C ASN A 155 50.30 4.91 14.20
N VAL A 156 51.19 5.90 14.28
CA VAL A 156 51.83 6.55 13.13
C VAL A 156 53.09 5.73 12.82
N THR A 157 53.37 5.49 11.55
CA THR A 157 54.65 4.90 11.12
C THR A 157 55.16 5.65 9.90
N ILE A 158 56.19 6.47 10.18
CA ILE A 158 57.26 7.08 9.35
C ILE A 158 56.96 7.45 7.90
#